data_AF-A0A8H5IUU4-F1
#
_entry.id   AF-A0A8H5IUU4-F1
#
_cell.length_a   1.000
_cell.length_b   1.000
_cell.length_c   1.000
_cell.angle_alpha   90.00
_cell.angle_beta   90.00
_cell.angle_gamma   90.00
#
_symmetry.space_group_name_H-M   'P 1'
#
loop_
_entity.id
_entity.type
_entity.pdbx_description
1 polymer ?
#
loop_
_entity_poly.entity_id
_entity_poly.type
_entity_poly.pdbx_seq_one_letter_code
_entity_poly.pdbx_strand_id
1 'polypeptide(L)'
;MALENLAPELISLILQNVDTPRGLHNIISASPLCLRVFSTTPQAFLSSVVRNALPAVNLQHLLALQQTPSPATKSTVSEFLENYFNASWSFNLPTETSELMLLCRCYNRVEFLISCYTEYMHRLGFVNSILIPTSTECVRLQRAFLRFEIYCRVFPASNSFPLQTVSANDEFSSTKQFDLFISRLSPWEVEEIACVELYFTLMIRDYIDELENHFMFTVDNYAWNLLSEPESEVESLVELTALDQTSLSLFSKEGRYRSSDNISYMTSLGLDFIYDLCTAGEGRSELIRSNCHYLREFLPDALRHSPTWPAEHQHEETATLENNSSCSNLGYLIFSRVEGDERMYKSIATTGGRYSGLRQLGYVFWDSERILSPGIYDKLEDMKCMLWQDITFLFDPGAQKGAGERLEGVRIQRVHMDNLERDFGFISCSPR
;
A
#
# COMPACT_ATOMS: atom_id res chain seq x y z
N MET A 1 31.42 12.89 -26.31
CA MET A 1 31.76 11.66 -27.06
C MET A 1 30.46 10.93 -27.34
N ALA A 2 30.14 10.62 -28.60
CA ALA A 2 28.94 9.86 -28.93
C ALA A 2 29.16 8.39 -28.54
N LEU A 3 28.18 7.77 -27.86
CA LEU A 3 28.19 6.33 -27.52
C LEU A 3 28.41 5.43 -28.74
N GLU A 4 28.06 5.92 -29.92
CA GLU A 4 28.16 5.21 -31.20
C GLU A 4 29.61 4.93 -31.65
N ASN A 5 30.59 5.62 -31.07
CA ASN A 5 32.01 5.43 -31.39
C ASN A 5 32.75 4.51 -30.41
N LEU A 6 32.06 3.98 -29.39
CA LEU A 6 32.65 3.10 -28.39
C LEU A 6 32.71 1.65 -28.89
N ALA A 7 33.76 0.94 -28.48
CA ALA A 7 33.87 -0.50 -28.73
C ALA A 7 32.75 -1.26 -27.97
N PRO A 8 32.22 -2.37 -28.51
CA PRO A 8 31.16 -3.16 -27.87
C PRO A 8 31.48 -3.58 -26.43
N GLU A 9 32.75 -3.82 -26.12
CA GLU A 9 33.23 -4.19 -24.78
C GLU A 9 33.06 -3.03 -23.78
N LEU A 10 33.34 -1.80 -24.21
CA LEU A 10 33.12 -0.60 -23.38
C LEU A 10 31.62 -0.36 -23.16
N ILE A 11 30.81 -0.60 -24.18
CA ILE A 11 29.34 -0.51 -24.06
C ILE A 11 28.83 -1.57 -23.09
N SER A 12 29.34 -2.80 -23.16
CA SER A 12 29.00 -3.87 -22.22
C SER A 12 29.30 -3.46 -20.77
N LEU A 13 30.49 -2.91 -20.52
CA LEU A 13 30.85 -2.40 -19.20
C LEU A 13 29.92 -1.27 -18.73
N ILE A 14 29.56 -0.33 -19.61
CA ILE A 14 28.60 0.73 -19.29
C ILE A 14 27.25 0.14 -18.90
N LEU A 15 26.71 -0.78 -19.70
CA LEU A 15 25.40 -1.40 -19.46
C LEU A 15 25.36 -2.22 -18.16
N GLN A 16 26.48 -2.83 -17.75
CA GLN A 16 26.58 -3.59 -16.49
C GLN A 16 26.67 -2.69 -15.25
N ASN A 17 27.10 -1.43 -15.40
CA ASN A 17 27.25 -0.47 -14.30
C ASN A 17 26.09 0.54 -14.24
N VAL A 18 24.99 0.28 -14.94
CA VAL A 18 23.78 1.09 -14.78
C VAL A 18 23.17 0.80 -13.42
N ASP A 19 22.78 1.85 -12.71
CA ASP A 19 22.27 1.73 -11.34
C ASP A 19 20.83 1.20 -11.28
N THR A 20 20.01 1.39 -12.31
CA THR A 20 18.57 1.05 -12.26
C THR A 20 18.05 0.35 -13.52
N PRO A 21 17.05 -0.54 -13.41
CA PRO A 21 16.37 -1.15 -14.56
C PRO A 21 15.79 -0.13 -15.54
N ARG A 22 15.22 0.96 -15.02
CA ARG A 22 14.70 2.06 -15.85
C ARG A 22 15.84 2.78 -16.59
N GLY A 23 16.98 3.01 -15.95
CA GLY A 23 18.16 3.54 -16.60
C GLY A 23 18.64 2.66 -17.75
N LEU A 24 18.63 1.34 -17.54
CA LEU A 24 19.04 0.37 -18.56
C LEU A 24 18.10 0.43 -19.76
N HIS A 25 16.79 0.39 -19.49
CA HIS A 25 15.76 0.52 -20.52
C HIS A 25 15.91 1.81 -21.33
N ASN A 26 16.16 2.95 -20.67
CA ASN A 26 16.33 4.23 -21.35
C ASN A 26 17.56 4.23 -22.28
N ILE A 27 18.69 3.67 -21.83
CA ILE A 27 19.93 3.61 -22.62
C ILE A 27 19.75 2.72 -23.86
N ILE A 28 19.17 1.52 -23.69
CA ILE A 28 18.96 0.60 -24.82
C ILE A 28 17.90 1.12 -25.80
N SER A 29 16.90 1.86 -25.31
CA SER A 29 15.87 2.47 -26.16
C SER A 29 16.43 3.66 -26.96
N ALA A 30 17.38 4.39 -26.40
CA ALA A 30 17.97 5.56 -27.03
C ALA A 30 19.07 5.24 -28.07
N SER A 31 19.63 4.02 -28.05
CA SER A 31 20.77 3.64 -28.89
C SER A 31 20.62 2.23 -29.48
N PRO A 32 20.50 2.08 -30.81
CA PRO A 32 20.47 0.77 -31.47
C PRO A 32 21.74 -0.07 -31.22
N LEU A 33 22.89 0.58 -31.02
CA LEU A 33 24.14 -0.10 -30.71
C LEU A 33 24.10 -0.72 -29.30
N CYS A 34 23.59 0.03 -28.32
CA CYS A 34 23.37 -0.47 -26.96
C CYS A 34 22.35 -1.62 -26.94
N LEU A 35 21.27 -1.50 -27.71
CA LEU A 35 20.29 -2.58 -27.86
C LEU A 35 20.94 -3.85 -28.43
N ARG A 36 21.78 -3.73 -29.46
CA ARG A 36 22.48 -4.89 -30.05
C ARG A 36 23.41 -5.58 -29.06
N VAL A 37 24.18 -4.80 -28.29
CA VAL A 37 25.05 -5.33 -27.23
C VAL A 37 24.21 -6.03 -26.15
N PHE A 38 23.13 -5.38 -25.69
CA PHE A 38 22.20 -5.95 -24.72
C PHE A 38 21.61 -7.29 -25.19
N SER A 39 21.12 -7.37 -26.44
CA SER A 39 20.50 -8.57 -27.00
C SER A 39 21.43 -9.78 -27.10
N THR A 40 22.75 -9.59 -26.98
CA THR A 40 23.72 -10.69 -27.05
C THR A 40 23.71 -11.50 -25.75
N THR A 41 23.62 -10.83 -24.60
CA THR A 41 23.65 -11.46 -23.27
C THR A 41 22.76 -10.71 -22.27
N PRO A 42 21.43 -10.67 -22.48
CA PRO A 42 20.51 -9.84 -21.69
C PRO A 42 20.55 -10.19 -20.20
N GLN A 43 20.68 -11.48 -19.89
CA GLN A 43 20.72 -12.01 -18.53
C GLN A 43 21.89 -11.46 -17.71
N ALA A 44 23.07 -11.25 -18.32
CA ALA A 44 24.21 -10.66 -17.63
C ALA A 44 23.94 -9.20 -17.24
N PHE A 45 23.35 -8.41 -18.16
CA PHE A 45 23.02 -7.01 -17.90
C PHE A 45 21.91 -6.86 -16.87
N LEU A 46 20.81 -7.61 -17.01
CA LEU A 46 19.70 -7.58 -16.06
C LEU A 46 20.15 -8.02 -14.67
N SER A 47 20.97 -9.07 -14.59
CA SER A 47 21.54 -9.55 -13.33
C SER A 47 22.38 -8.49 -12.62
N SER A 48 23.27 -7.80 -13.35
CA SER A 48 24.07 -6.72 -12.77
C SER A 48 23.22 -5.55 -12.32
N VAL A 49 22.27 -5.12 -13.16
CA VAL A 49 21.42 -3.96 -12.84
C VAL A 49 20.53 -4.21 -11.63
N VAL A 50 19.98 -5.42 -11.47
CA VAL A 50 19.22 -5.78 -10.25
C VAL A 50 20.12 -5.72 -9.00
N ARG A 51 21.38 -6.13 -9.09
CA ARG A 51 22.34 -6.04 -7.96
C ARG A 51 22.74 -4.59 -7.65
N ASN A 52 22.85 -3.74 -8.66
CA ASN A 52 23.23 -2.34 -8.47
C ASN A 52 22.07 -1.52 -7.88
N ALA A 53 20.83 -1.87 -8.22
CA ALA A 53 19.65 -1.09 -7.89
C ALA A 53 19.25 -1.12 -6.41
N LEU A 54 19.67 -2.14 -5.66
CA LEU A 54 19.31 -2.31 -4.26
C LEU A 54 20.54 -2.63 -3.40
N PRO A 55 20.63 -2.07 -2.18
CA PRO A 55 21.53 -2.58 -1.16
C PRO A 55 21.30 -4.07 -0.90
N ALA A 56 22.35 -4.80 -0.49
CA ALA A 56 22.29 -6.26 -0.30
C ALA A 56 21.11 -6.73 0.58
N VAL A 57 20.77 -5.98 1.63
CA VAL A 57 19.64 -6.27 2.53
C VAL A 57 18.31 -6.24 1.78
N ASN A 58 18.09 -5.23 0.94
CA ASN A 58 16.82 -5.09 0.20
C ASN A 58 16.77 -6.02 -1.01
N LEU A 59 17.92 -6.34 -1.61
CA LEU A 59 18.01 -7.36 -2.64
C LEU A 59 17.52 -8.71 -2.11
N GLN A 60 17.85 -9.09 -0.87
CA GLN A 60 17.35 -10.32 -0.27
C GLN A 60 15.81 -10.35 -0.22
N HIS A 61 15.16 -9.25 0.16
CA HIS A 61 13.70 -9.16 0.18
C HIS A 61 13.10 -9.25 -1.22
N LEU A 62 13.70 -8.58 -2.21
CA LEU A 62 13.25 -8.66 -3.61
C LEU A 62 13.39 -10.08 -4.17
N LEU A 63 14.45 -10.81 -3.82
CA LEU A 63 14.63 -12.21 -4.24
C LEU A 63 13.67 -13.15 -3.51
N ALA A 64 13.42 -12.91 -2.22
CA ALA A 64 12.43 -13.67 -1.44
C ALA A 64 11.03 -13.58 -2.08
N LEU A 65 10.65 -12.42 -2.61
CA LEU A 65 9.38 -12.22 -3.32
C LEU A 65 9.17 -13.14 -4.52
N GLN A 66 10.22 -13.47 -5.27
CA GLN A 66 10.10 -14.43 -6.39
C GLN A 66 9.90 -15.87 -5.90
N GLN A 67 10.33 -16.17 -4.68
CA GLN A 67 10.29 -17.51 -4.09
C GLN A 67 9.13 -17.69 -3.10
N THR A 68 8.25 -16.69 -2.97
CA THR A 68 7.04 -16.84 -2.15
C THR A 68 6.15 -17.94 -2.73
N PRO A 69 5.61 -18.83 -1.89
CA PRO A 69 4.85 -19.98 -2.37
C PRO A 69 3.54 -19.55 -3.07
N SER A 70 3.27 -20.16 -4.22
CA SER A 70 2.01 -20.00 -4.95
C SER A 70 1.57 -21.37 -5.50
N PRO A 71 0.51 -22.01 -4.96
CA PRO A 71 -0.37 -21.49 -3.91
C PRO A 71 0.31 -21.44 -2.53
N ALA A 72 -0.06 -20.44 -1.73
CA ALA A 72 0.37 -20.29 -0.34
C ALA A 72 -0.48 -21.20 0.56
N THR A 73 0.07 -22.34 0.98
CA THR A 73 -0.58 -23.25 1.94
C THR A 73 0.14 -23.16 3.28
N LYS A 74 -0.49 -23.59 4.38
CA LYS A 74 0.15 -23.54 5.70
C LYS A 74 1.55 -24.17 5.72
N SER A 75 1.75 -25.31 5.07
CA SER A 75 3.05 -25.99 5.05
C SER A 75 4.10 -25.23 4.24
N THR A 76 3.75 -24.77 3.03
CA THR A 76 4.71 -24.08 2.14
C THR A 76 5.05 -22.70 2.67
N VAL A 77 4.09 -21.99 3.27
CA VAL A 77 4.32 -20.71 3.95
C VAL A 77 5.22 -20.87 5.16
N SER A 78 4.96 -21.87 6.02
CA SER A 78 5.82 -22.11 7.19
C SER A 78 7.26 -22.43 6.79
N GLU A 79 7.49 -23.30 5.79
CA GLU A 79 8.83 -23.61 5.28
C GLU A 79 9.52 -22.37 4.68
N PHE A 80 8.80 -21.60 3.86
CA PHE A 80 9.30 -20.35 3.30
C PHE A 80 9.72 -19.35 4.38
N LEU A 81 8.89 -19.16 5.40
CA LEU A 81 9.16 -18.21 6.48
C LEU A 81 10.35 -18.65 7.35
N GLU A 82 10.53 -19.95 7.59
CA GLU A 82 11.75 -20.44 8.25
C GLU A 82 13.01 -20.07 7.47
N ASN A 83 12.99 -20.25 6.14
CA ASN A 83 14.11 -19.86 5.30
C ASN A 83 14.29 -18.33 5.25
N TYR A 84 13.20 -17.58 5.14
CA TYR A 84 13.22 -16.11 5.04
C TYR A 84 13.82 -15.44 6.28
N PHE A 85 13.47 -15.91 7.47
CA PHE A 85 13.98 -15.35 8.74
C PHE A 85 15.29 -16.00 9.20
N ASN A 86 15.82 -16.98 8.48
CA ASN A 86 17.13 -17.58 8.77
C ASN A 86 18.26 -16.72 8.20
N ALA A 87 19.06 -16.10 9.06
CA ALA A 87 20.20 -15.26 8.67
C ALA A 87 21.28 -15.98 7.84
N SER A 88 21.33 -17.33 7.87
CA SER A 88 22.25 -18.12 7.06
C SER A 88 21.70 -18.47 5.67
N TRP A 89 20.40 -18.28 5.45
CA TRP A 89 19.77 -18.57 4.17
C TRP A 89 20.00 -17.42 3.19
N SER A 90 20.31 -17.77 1.94
CA SER A 90 20.46 -16.80 0.87
C SER A 90 19.58 -17.18 -0.32
N PHE A 91 18.79 -16.22 -0.79
CA PHE A 91 18.01 -16.39 -2.00
C PHE A 91 18.92 -16.17 -3.21
N ASN A 92 18.98 -17.16 -4.09
CA ASN A 92 19.80 -17.07 -5.29
C ASN A 92 19.15 -16.14 -6.33
N LEU A 93 20.00 -15.40 -7.04
CA LEU A 93 19.55 -14.62 -8.18
C LEU A 93 19.14 -15.57 -9.32
N PRO A 94 17.97 -15.36 -9.93
CA PRO A 94 17.56 -16.07 -11.14
C PRO A 94 18.58 -16.03 -12.26
N THR A 95 18.64 -17.11 -13.02
CA THR A 95 19.45 -17.18 -14.25
C THR A 95 18.63 -16.93 -15.51
N GLU A 96 17.30 -17.10 -15.44
CA GLU A 96 16.42 -16.93 -16.59
C GLU A 96 16.10 -15.45 -16.84
N THR A 97 16.12 -15.04 -18.11
CA THR A 97 15.82 -13.66 -18.51
C THR A 97 14.39 -13.25 -18.12
N SER A 98 13.42 -14.15 -18.23
CA SER A 98 12.01 -13.94 -17.82
C SER A 98 11.90 -13.56 -16.34
N GLU A 99 12.55 -14.33 -15.46
CA GLU A 99 12.55 -14.13 -14.01
C GLU A 99 13.28 -12.84 -13.62
N LEU A 100 14.42 -12.55 -14.26
CA LEU A 100 15.14 -11.28 -14.08
C LEU A 100 14.31 -10.06 -14.51
N MET A 101 13.50 -10.20 -15.56
CA MET A 101 12.57 -9.14 -15.99
C MET A 101 11.44 -8.93 -14.98
N LEU A 102 10.96 -9.99 -14.31
CA LEU A 102 9.97 -9.87 -13.24
C LEU A 102 10.55 -9.14 -12.02
N LEU A 103 11.81 -9.41 -11.66
CA LEU A 103 12.52 -8.66 -10.61
C LEU A 103 12.65 -7.18 -10.98
N CYS A 104 13.07 -6.87 -12.22
CA CYS A 104 13.15 -5.50 -12.71
C CYS A 104 11.78 -4.77 -12.66
N ARG A 105 10.70 -5.47 -13.03
CA ARG A 105 9.34 -4.94 -12.95
C ARG A 105 8.92 -4.65 -11.52
N CYS A 106 9.16 -5.59 -10.61
CA CYS A 106 8.86 -5.44 -9.18
C CYS A 106 9.62 -4.26 -8.58
N TYR A 107 10.93 -4.14 -8.86
CA TYR A 107 11.73 -2.98 -8.48
C TYR A 107 11.13 -1.66 -8.98
N ASN A 108 10.82 -1.56 -10.28
CA ASN A 108 10.25 -0.33 -10.85
C ASN A 108 8.90 0.04 -10.22
N ARG A 109 8.08 -0.95 -9.85
CA ARG A 109 6.81 -0.72 -9.13
C ARG A 109 7.04 -0.19 -7.72
N VAL A 110 7.98 -0.78 -6.98
CA VAL A 110 8.37 -0.31 -5.64
C VAL A 110 8.86 1.14 -5.71
N GLU A 111 9.78 1.45 -6.63
CA GLU A 111 10.29 2.82 -6.80
C GLU A 111 9.20 3.83 -7.17
N PHE A 112 8.25 3.43 -8.03
CA PHE A 112 7.09 4.25 -8.36
C PHE A 112 6.24 4.55 -7.12
N LEU A 113 5.92 3.53 -6.32
CA LEU A 113 5.09 3.69 -5.13
C LEU A 113 5.79 4.49 -4.02
N ILE A 114 7.11 4.33 -3.87
CA ILE A 114 7.92 5.18 -3.00
C ILE A 114 7.86 6.64 -3.47
N SER A 115 7.93 6.89 -4.78
CA SER A 115 7.80 8.23 -5.34
C SER A 115 6.41 8.84 -5.07
N CYS A 116 5.35 8.03 -5.13
CA CYS A 116 4.01 8.46 -4.73
C CYS A 116 3.94 8.78 -3.23
N TYR A 117 4.60 7.97 -2.38
CA TYR A 117 4.65 8.19 -0.95
C TYR A 117 5.37 9.51 -0.61
N THR A 118 6.51 9.80 -1.25
CA THR A 118 7.24 11.05 -1.01
C THR A 118 6.47 12.27 -1.51
N GLU A 119 5.75 12.16 -2.63
CA GLU A 119 4.83 13.18 -3.11
C GLU A 119 3.65 13.41 -2.15
N TYR A 120 3.11 12.33 -1.55
CA TYR A 120 2.09 12.45 -0.53
C TYR A 120 2.61 13.20 0.71
N MET A 121 3.83 12.92 1.16
CA MET A 121 4.48 13.67 2.25
C MET A 121 4.63 15.15 1.92
N HIS A 122 4.95 15.49 0.67
CA HIS A 122 5.02 16.88 0.23
C HIS A 122 3.69 17.62 0.43
N ARG A 123 2.57 16.99 0.07
CA ARG A 123 1.22 17.56 0.25
C ARG A 123 0.84 17.78 1.71
N LEU A 124 1.38 16.98 2.62
CA LEU A 124 1.25 17.18 4.06
C LEU A 124 2.14 18.32 4.60
N GLY A 125 2.80 19.06 3.70
CA GLY A 125 3.57 20.26 3.98
C GLY A 125 5.00 19.99 4.43
N PHE A 126 5.61 18.88 4.02
CA PHE A 126 7.06 18.70 4.15
C PHE A 126 7.77 19.54 3.06
N VAL A 127 8.77 20.35 3.45
CA VAL A 127 9.49 21.35 2.62
C VAL A 127 10.26 20.72 1.44
N ASN A 128 10.41 21.39 0.29
CA ASN A 128 11.07 20.85 -0.93
C ASN A 128 12.48 20.23 -0.78
N SER A 129 13.27 20.59 0.24
CA SER A 129 14.57 19.93 0.53
C SER A 129 14.42 18.49 1.03
N ILE A 130 13.18 18.02 1.25
CA ILE A 130 12.80 16.68 1.74
C ILE A 130 12.53 15.69 0.61
N LEU A 131 12.39 16.14 -0.65
CA LEU A 131 11.89 15.30 -1.74
C LEU A 131 12.86 14.20 -2.22
N ILE A 132 14.13 14.31 -1.87
CA ILE A 132 15.13 13.27 -2.17
C ILE A 132 15.46 12.61 -0.83
N PRO A 133 14.98 11.38 -0.58
CA PRO A 133 15.39 10.64 0.60
C PRO A 133 16.90 10.39 0.55
N THR A 134 17.54 10.40 1.71
CA THR A 134 18.94 9.98 1.82
C THR A 134 19.07 8.50 1.44
N SER A 135 20.31 8.02 1.23
CA SER A 135 20.53 6.61 0.92
C SER A 135 19.94 5.69 2.01
N THR A 136 20.10 6.05 3.28
CA THR A 136 19.55 5.31 4.44
C THR A 136 18.03 5.34 4.46
N GLU A 137 17.40 6.49 4.22
CA GLU A 137 15.93 6.62 4.13
C GLU A 137 15.36 5.79 2.97
N CYS A 138 16.01 5.81 1.80
CA CYS A 138 15.67 4.95 0.67
C CYS A 138 15.73 3.47 1.06
N VAL A 139 16.77 3.04 1.78
CA VAL A 139 16.88 1.64 2.23
C VAL A 139 15.69 1.26 3.11
N ARG A 140 15.29 2.11 4.07
CA ARG A 140 14.15 1.85 4.97
C ARG A 140 12.83 1.77 4.21
N LEU A 141 12.58 2.72 3.30
CA LEU A 141 11.38 2.74 2.45
C LEU A 141 11.30 1.48 1.58
N GLN A 142 12.35 1.18 0.82
CA GLN A 142 12.40 -0.03 -0.01
C GLN A 142 12.16 -1.31 0.81
N ARG A 143 12.79 -1.42 1.98
CA ARG A 143 12.57 -2.55 2.89
C ARG A 143 11.11 -2.66 3.32
N ALA A 144 10.50 -1.56 3.72
CA ALA A 144 9.11 -1.52 4.18
C ALA A 144 8.13 -2.01 3.11
N PHE A 145 8.24 -1.45 1.89
CA PHE A 145 7.39 -1.84 0.75
C PHE A 145 7.60 -3.29 0.35
N LEU A 146 8.86 -3.76 0.27
CA LEU A 146 9.15 -5.15 -0.07
C LEU A 146 8.63 -6.13 1.00
N ARG A 147 8.79 -5.82 2.29
CA ARG A 147 8.27 -6.65 3.38
C ARG A 147 6.74 -6.66 3.43
N PHE A 148 6.11 -5.52 3.16
CA PHE A 148 4.66 -5.44 3.01
C PHE A 148 4.19 -6.38 1.88
N GLU A 149 4.86 -6.37 0.73
CA GLU A 149 4.53 -7.29 -0.37
C GLU A 149 4.76 -8.76 0.02
N ILE A 150 5.86 -9.08 0.72
CA ILE A 150 6.10 -10.45 1.20
C ILE A 150 4.94 -10.89 2.10
N TYR A 151 4.52 -10.02 3.03
CA TYR A 151 3.38 -10.28 3.92
C TYR A 151 2.09 -10.54 3.12
N CYS A 152 1.81 -9.74 2.09
CA CYS A 152 0.67 -9.96 1.20
C CYS A 152 0.74 -11.31 0.48
N ARG A 153 1.92 -11.73 0.00
CA ARG A 153 2.08 -12.98 -0.76
C ARG A 153 2.03 -14.24 0.10
N VAL A 154 2.54 -14.19 1.32
CA VAL A 154 2.48 -15.34 2.24
C VAL A 154 1.10 -15.50 2.89
N PHE A 155 0.31 -14.42 2.94
CA PHE A 155 -1.08 -14.42 3.38
C PHE A 155 -2.01 -13.81 2.30
N PRO A 156 -2.14 -14.46 1.13
CA PRO A 156 -2.83 -13.87 -0.02
C PRO A 156 -4.30 -13.58 0.25
N ALA A 157 -4.90 -12.67 -0.50
CA ALA A 157 -6.35 -12.52 -0.54
C ALA A 157 -6.97 -13.63 -1.42
N SER A 158 -8.20 -14.07 -1.13
CA SER A 158 -8.81 -15.13 -1.94
C SER A 158 -9.54 -14.51 -3.10
N ASN A 159 -9.25 -14.98 -4.31
CA ASN A 159 -10.04 -14.66 -5.49
C ASN A 159 -11.15 -15.71 -5.73
N SER A 160 -11.30 -16.69 -4.83
CA SER A 160 -12.19 -17.84 -5.02
C SER A 160 -13.59 -17.52 -4.50
N PHE A 161 -14.49 -17.09 -5.39
CA PHE A 161 -15.94 -17.22 -5.18
C PHE A 161 -16.43 -18.49 -5.90
N PRO A 162 -17.31 -19.32 -5.30
CA PRO A 162 -18.11 -19.11 -4.09
C PRO A 162 -17.61 -19.85 -2.83
N LEU A 163 -18.17 -19.47 -1.67
CA LEU A 163 -18.05 -20.00 -0.29
C LEU A 163 -18.18 -21.54 -0.09
N GLN A 164 -18.07 -22.38 -1.11
CA GLN A 164 -18.21 -23.84 -1.00
C GLN A 164 -16.89 -24.58 -0.76
N THR A 165 -15.75 -23.94 -0.99
CA THR A 165 -14.43 -24.50 -0.70
C THR A 165 -13.71 -23.61 0.27
N VAL A 166 -13.34 -24.16 1.44
CA VAL A 166 -12.44 -23.53 2.41
C VAL A 166 -11.25 -22.98 1.62
N SER A 167 -11.14 -21.67 1.57
CA SER A 167 -10.10 -21.03 0.80
C SER A 167 -8.76 -21.28 1.50
N ALA A 168 -7.65 -21.33 0.76
CA ALA A 168 -6.30 -21.34 1.34
C ALA A 168 -6.09 -20.19 2.36
N ASN A 169 -6.93 -19.15 2.30
CA ASN A 169 -6.87 -17.98 3.18
C ASN A 169 -7.68 -18.13 4.47
N ASP A 170 -8.63 -19.06 4.53
CA ASP A 170 -9.25 -19.46 5.81
C ASP A 170 -8.24 -20.23 6.69
N GLU A 171 -7.10 -20.65 6.13
CA GLU A 171 -6.05 -21.33 6.89
C GLU A 171 -5.29 -20.40 7.85
N PHE A 172 -5.27 -19.08 7.60
CA PHE A 172 -4.44 -18.10 8.30
C PHE A 172 -5.26 -17.04 9.04
N SER A 173 -5.73 -17.39 10.25
CA SER A 173 -6.29 -16.39 11.17
C SER A 173 -5.28 -15.30 11.53
N SER A 174 -5.76 -14.12 11.92
CA SER A 174 -4.98 -12.98 12.42
C SER A 174 -3.92 -13.38 13.46
N THR A 175 -4.26 -14.28 14.40
CA THR A 175 -3.30 -14.81 15.39
C THR A 175 -2.17 -15.58 14.72
N LYS A 176 -2.46 -16.44 13.73
CA LYS A 176 -1.42 -17.18 12.99
C LYS A 176 -0.55 -16.24 12.15
N GLN A 177 -1.15 -15.22 11.53
CA GLN A 177 -0.42 -14.20 10.78
C GLN A 177 0.55 -13.46 11.72
N PHE A 178 0.12 -13.15 12.94
CA PHE A 178 0.97 -12.57 13.98
C PHE A 178 2.12 -13.51 14.36
N ASP A 179 1.82 -14.75 14.74
CA ASP A 179 2.80 -15.72 15.21
C ASP A 179 3.84 -16.07 14.13
N LEU A 180 3.41 -16.29 12.89
CA LEU A 180 4.29 -16.75 11.81
C LEU A 180 5.20 -15.64 11.26
N PHE A 181 4.77 -14.38 11.32
CA PHE A 181 5.47 -13.29 10.64
C PHE A 181 5.78 -12.11 11.56
N ILE A 182 4.77 -11.51 12.18
CA ILE A 182 4.92 -10.26 12.94
C ILE A 182 5.82 -10.46 14.17
N SER A 183 5.62 -11.56 14.90
CA SER A 183 6.39 -11.86 16.11
C SER A 183 7.88 -12.12 15.87
N ARG A 184 8.27 -12.37 14.61
CA ARG A 184 9.66 -12.63 14.18
C ARG A 184 10.40 -11.36 13.74
N LEU A 185 9.72 -10.22 13.72
CA LEU A 185 10.28 -8.91 13.38
C LEU A 185 10.47 -8.06 14.63
N SER A 186 11.44 -7.17 14.60
CA SER A 186 11.61 -6.16 15.64
C SER A 186 10.43 -5.18 15.59
N PRO A 187 9.99 -4.59 16.71
CA PRO A 187 8.83 -3.68 16.71
C PRO A 187 8.95 -2.48 15.76
N TRP A 188 10.16 -1.93 15.59
CA TRP A 188 10.42 -0.85 14.63
C TRP A 188 10.28 -1.31 13.16
N GLU A 189 10.62 -2.56 12.86
CA GLU A 189 10.46 -3.14 11.52
C GLU A 189 8.98 -3.33 11.17
N VAL A 190 8.18 -3.71 12.16
CA VAL A 190 6.73 -3.82 12.00
C VAL A 190 6.10 -2.44 11.81
N GLU A 191 6.63 -1.42 12.49
CA GLU A 191 6.14 -0.05 12.33
C GLU A 191 6.44 0.53 10.95
N GLU A 192 7.55 0.16 10.32
CA GLU A 192 7.82 0.47 8.89
C GLU A 192 6.71 -0.11 7.99
N ILE A 193 6.33 -1.37 8.19
CA ILE A 193 5.24 -2.02 7.42
C ILE A 193 3.90 -1.35 7.72
N ALA A 194 3.63 -0.99 8.99
CA ALA A 194 2.41 -0.32 9.40
C ALA A 194 2.26 1.08 8.79
N CYS A 195 3.36 1.81 8.56
CA CYS A 195 3.31 3.08 7.85
C CYS A 195 2.91 2.90 6.37
N VAL A 196 3.39 1.85 5.72
CA VAL A 196 3.03 1.51 4.33
C VAL A 196 1.56 1.08 4.24
N GLU A 197 1.10 0.23 5.15
CA GLU A 197 -0.31 -0.17 5.24
C GLU A 197 -1.22 1.05 5.40
N LEU A 198 -0.90 1.95 6.34
CA LEU A 198 -1.75 3.11 6.60
C LEU A 198 -1.79 4.02 5.38
N TYR A 199 -0.64 4.23 4.74
CA TYR A 199 -0.56 5.03 3.52
C TYR A 199 -1.47 4.48 2.42
N PHE A 200 -1.45 3.17 2.17
CA PHE A 200 -2.34 2.54 1.18
C PHE A 200 -3.80 2.65 1.60
N THR A 201 -4.11 2.45 2.88
CA THR A 201 -5.45 2.59 3.43
C THR A 201 -6.00 4.02 3.21
N LEU A 202 -5.20 5.05 3.47
CA LEU A 202 -5.58 6.45 3.23
C LEU A 202 -5.71 6.76 1.73
N MET A 203 -4.80 6.25 0.90
CA MET A 203 -4.87 6.44 -0.55
C MET A 203 -6.15 5.83 -1.15
N ILE A 204 -6.48 4.58 -0.77
CA ILE A 204 -7.69 3.93 -1.26
C ILE A 204 -8.94 4.68 -0.78
N ARG A 205 -8.93 5.15 0.47
CA ARG A 205 -9.99 6.00 1.01
C ARG A 205 -10.17 7.27 0.17
N ASP A 206 -9.10 7.99 -0.15
CA ASP A 206 -9.17 9.21 -0.96
C ASP A 206 -9.82 8.91 -2.33
N TYR A 207 -9.49 7.77 -2.96
CA TYR A 207 -10.12 7.38 -4.22
C TYR A 207 -11.59 6.96 -4.08
N ILE A 208 -11.99 6.36 -2.95
CA ILE A 208 -13.40 6.09 -2.65
C ILE A 208 -14.16 7.41 -2.45
N ASP A 209 -13.56 8.37 -1.74
CA ASP A 209 -14.16 9.70 -1.52
C ASP A 209 -14.29 10.47 -2.85
N GLU A 210 -13.31 10.37 -3.76
CA GLU A 210 -13.42 10.87 -5.14
C GLU A 210 -14.58 10.21 -5.92
N LEU A 211 -14.73 8.89 -5.80
CA LEU A 211 -15.81 8.15 -6.43
C LEU A 211 -17.19 8.56 -5.86
N GLU A 212 -17.29 8.72 -4.53
CA GLU A 212 -18.50 9.23 -3.87
C GLU A 212 -18.85 10.64 -4.34
N ASN A 213 -17.85 11.53 -4.49
CA ASN A 213 -18.08 12.87 -5.02
C ASN A 213 -18.63 12.85 -6.45
N HIS A 214 -18.11 11.96 -7.31
CA HIS A 214 -18.62 11.80 -8.67
C HIS A 214 -20.06 11.23 -8.69
N PHE A 215 -20.35 10.28 -7.81
CA PHE A 215 -21.69 9.75 -7.60
C PHE A 215 -22.67 10.86 -7.19
N MET A 216 -22.31 11.65 -6.17
CA MET A 216 -23.14 12.76 -5.68
C MET A 216 -23.39 13.81 -6.77
N PHE A 217 -22.35 14.19 -7.53
CA PHE A 217 -22.50 15.13 -8.64
C PHE A 217 -23.47 14.61 -9.71
N THR A 218 -23.43 13.31 -10.00
CA THR A 218 -24.32 12.68 -10.98
C THR A 218 -25.77 12.67 -10.49
N VAL A 219 -25.99 12.37 -9.21
CA VAL A 219 -27.31 12.43 -8.59
C VAL A 219 -27.87 13.86 -8.62
N ASP A 220 -27.07 14.86 -8.27
CA ASP A 220 -27.49 16.27 -8.28
C ASP A 220 -27.94 16.71 -9.68
N ASN A 221 -27.23 16.28 -10.73
CA ASN A 221 -27.62 16.57 -12.12
C ASN A 221 -28.95 15.92 -12.48
N TYR A 222 -29.19 14.66 -12.09
CA TYR A 222 -30.46 14.00 -12.34
C TYR A 222 -31.63 14.64 -11.58
N ALA A 223 -31.40 15.03 -10.32
CA ALA A 223 -32.40 15.71 -9.51
C ALA A 223 -32.73 17.12 -10.06
N TRP A 224 -31.72 17.85 -10.55
CA TRP A 224 -31.93 19.17 -11.16
C TRP A 224 -32.75 19.09 -12.45
N ASN A 225 -32.46 18.12 -13.32
CA ASN A 225 -33.21 17.91 -14.56
C ASN A 225 -34.69 17.59 -14.28
N LEU A 226 -34.97 16.87 -13.20
CA LEU A 226 -36.34 16.56 -12.79
C LEU A 226 -37.17 17.81 -12.43
N LEU A 227 -36.56 18.84 -11.84
CA LEU A 227 -37.23 20.12 -11.55
C LEU A 227 -37.59 20.91 -12.82
N SER A 228 -36.99 20.55 -13.96
CA SER A 228 -37.14 21.27 -15.23
C SER A 228 -38.14 20.60 -16.19
N GLU A 229 -38.65 19.41 -15.85
CA GLU A 229 -39.57 18.64 -16.70
C GLU A 229 -41.05 18.92 -16.37
N PRO A 230 -41.94 18.96 -17.38
CA PRO A 230 -43.37 19.16 -17.17
C PRO A 230 -44.03 17.98 -16.43
N GLU A 231 -45.02 18.28 -15.58
CA GLU A 231 -45.69 17.38 -14.61
C GLU A 231 -46.32 16.09 -15.18
N SER A 232 -46.25 15.83 -16.48
CA SER A 232 -46.91 14.68 -17.14
C SER A 232 -46.13 13.37 -17.13
N GLU A 233 -44.86 13.33 -16.68
CA GLU A 233 -44.00 12.11 -16.70
C GLU A 233 -43.62 11.57 -15.30
N VAL A 234 -44.35 11.97 -14.25
CA VAL A 234 -43.96 11.78 -12.82
C VAL A 234 -44.24 10.37 -12.26
N GLU A 235 -44.76 9.42 -13.05
CA GLU A 235 -45.22 8.11 -12.53
C GLU A 235 -44.09 7.11 -12.16
N SER A 236 -42.80 7.41 -12.40
CA SER A 236 -41.68 6.48 -12.14
C SER A 236 -40.55 7.07 -11.29
N LEU A 237 -40.89 7.80 -10.22
CA LEU A 237 -39.89 8.27 -9.26
C LEU A 237 -39.51 7.20 -8.24
N VAL A 238 -38.21 7.12 -7.95
CA VAL A 238 -37.62 6.27 -6.92
C VAL A 238 -36.88 7.18 -5.93
N GLU A 239 -37.09 6.93 -4.65
CA GLU A 239 -36.39 7.63 -3.58
C GLU A 239 -35.03 6.96 -3.32
N LEU A 240 -33.97 7.74 -3.17
CA LEU A 240 -32.60 7.26 -2.91
C LEU A 240 -32.40 6.87 -1.44
N THR A 241 -33.31 6.02 -0.95
CA THR A 241 -33.29 5.44 0.38
C THR A 241 -32.80 4.00 0.33
N ALA A 242 -32.22 3.51 1.43
CA ALA A 242 -31.79 2.12 1.58
C ALA A 242 -30.77 1.66 0.51
N LEU A 243 -29.78 2.50 0.20
CA LEU A 243 -28.70 2.17 -0.73
C LEU A 243 -27.95 0.88 -0.34
N ASP A 244 -27.96 0.51 0.94
CA ASP A 244 -27.41 -0.73 1.48
C ASP A 244 -28.04 -2.01 0.88
N GLN A 245 -29.28 -1.91 0.37
CA GLN A 245 -30.01 -3.01 -0.26
C GLN A 245 -29.81 -3.08 -1.78
N THR A 246 -29.02 -2.16 -2.34
CA THR A 246 -28.78 -2.03 -3.78
C THR A 246 -27.32 -2.37 -4.12
N SER A 247 -26.97 -2.33 -5.41
CA SER A 247 -25.56 -2.41 -5.82
C SER A 247 -24.73 -1.20 -5.38
N LEU A 248 -25.37 -0.11 -4.93
CA LEU A 248 -24.77 1.12 -4.44
C LEU A 248 -24.44 1.08 -2.93
N SER A 249 -24.36 -0.12 -2.34
CA SER A 249 -24.15 -0.29 -0.90
C SER A 249 -22.89 0.42 -0.38
N LEU A 250 -21.85 0.60 -1.21
CA LEU A 250 -20.65 1.37 -0.89
C LEU A 250 -20.96 2.82 -0.41
N PHE A 251 -21.98 3.46 -0.99
CA PHE A 251 -22.38 4.84 -0.68
C PHE A 251 -23.44 4.93 0.42
N SER A 252 -23.90 3.79 0.93
CA SER A 252 -24.82 3.75 2.07
C SER A 252 -24.10 4.09 3.37
N LYS A 253 -24.87 4.47 4.39
CA LYS A 253 -24.32 4.69 5.74
C LYS A 253 -23.58 3.46 6.28
N GLU A 254 -24.14 2.28 6.04
CA GLU A 254 -23.54 1.00 6.46
C GLU A 254 -22.28 0.67 5.64
N GLY A 255 -22.29 0.90 4.32
CA GLY A 255 -21.13 0.67 3.48
C GLY A 255 -19.97 1.59 3.80
N ARG A 256 -20.27 2.86 4.14
CA ARG A 256 -19.25 3.79 4.62
C ARG A 256 -18.69 3.39 5.97
N TYR A 257 -19.54 2.92 6.89
CA TYR A 257 -19.08 2.37 8.17
C TYR A 257 -18.19 1.13 7.99
N ARG A 258 -18.56 0.24 7.05
CA ARG A 258 -17.78 -0.96 6.68
C ARG A 258 -16.60 -0.68 5.75
N SER A 259 -16.43 0.55 5.27
CA SER A 259 -15.39 0.91 4.29
C SER A 259 -14.00 0.53 4.80
N SER A 260 -13.77 0.60 6.10
CA SER A 260 -12.53 0.21 6.75
C SER A 260 -12.09 -1.22 6.42
N ASP A 261 -13.03 -2.16 6.41
CA ASP A 261 -12.75 -3.58 6.21
C ASP A 261 -12.60 -3.88 4.72
N ASN A 262 -13.37 -3.20 3.87
CA ASN A 262 -13.22 -3.25 2.40
C ASN A 262 -11.87 -2.69 1.96
N ILE A 263 -11.42 -1.59 2.58
CA ILE A 263 -10.11 -0.98 2.34
C ILE A 263 -9.02 -1.94 2.81
N SER A 264 -9.15 -2.54 3.99
CA SER A 264 -8.20 -3.55 4.48
C SER A 264 -8.05 -4.72 3.49
N TYR A 265 -9.16 -5.21 2.92
CA TYR A 265 -9.12 -6.21 1.86
C TYR A 265 -8.33 -5.72 0.63
N MET A 266 -8.65 -4.54 0.10
CA MET A 266 -7.98 -3.97 -1.08
C MET A 266 -6.48 -3.74 -0.84
N THR A 267 -6.09 -3.23 0.34
CA THR A 267 -4.69 -3.08 0.76
C THR A 267 -3.96 -4.42 0.76
N SER A 268 -4.65 -5.50 1.14
CA SER A 268 -4.06 -6.85 1.19
C SER A 268 -3.82 -7.52 -0.18
N LEU A 269 -4.32 -6.93 -1.27
CA LEU A 269 -4.05 -7.38 -2.64
C LEU A 269 -2.61 -7.10 -3.08
N GLY A 270 -1.84 -6.35 -2.29
CA GLY A 270 -0.41 -6.12 -2.49
C GLY A 270 -0.08 -4.98 -3.45
N LEU A 271 1.21 -4.79 -3.69
CA LEU A 271 1.76 -3.67 -4.45
C LEU A 271 1.30 -3.63 -5.90
N ASP A 272 1.03 -4.79 -6.49
CA ASP A 272 0.56 -4.87 -7.87
C ASP A 272 -0.82 -4.22 -8.03
N PHE A 273 -1.75 -4.52 -7.11
CA PHE A 273 -3.07 -3.88 -7.11
C PHE A 273 -2.97 -2.38 -6.83
N ILE A 274 -2.16 -1.97 -5.85
CA ILE A 274 -1.98 -0.54 -5.53
C ILE A 274 -1.36 0.22 -6.71
N TYR A 275 -0.38 -0.38 -7.39
CA TYR A 275 0.22 0.19 -8.59
C TYR A 275 -0.81 0.38 -9.70
N ASP A 276 -1.64 -0.64 -9.95
CA ASP A 276 -2.70 -0.58 -10.95
C ASP A 276 -3.73 0.50 -10.57
N LEU A 277 -4.10 0.61 -9.29
CA LEU A 277 -5.01 1.66 -8.78
C LEU A 277 -4.47 3.08 -9.00
N CYS A 278 -3.17 3.29 -8.78
CA CYS A 278 -2.51 4.57 -9.02
C CYS A 278 -2.50 4.93 -10.51
N THR A 279 -2.31 3.94 -11.39
CA THR A 279 -2.07 4.15 -12.82
C THR A 279 -3.32 4.00 -13.70
N ALA A 280 -4.43 3.51 -13.16
CA ALA A 280 -5.64 3.18 -13.92
C ALA A 280 -6.37 4.37 -14.58
N GLY A 281 -6.13 5.61 -14.13
CA GLY A 281 -6.84 6.78 -14.65
C GLY A 281 -8.36 6.62 -14.52
N GLU A 282 -9.09 6.62 -15.65
CA GLU A 282 -10.54 6.40 -15.71
C GLU A 282 -10.97 4.99 -15.27
N GLY A 283 -10.11 3.98 -15.42
CA GLY A 283 -10.39 2.59 -15.01
C GLY A 283 -10.34 2.36 -13.50
N ARG A 284 -10.00 3.38 -12.70
CA ARG A 284 -9.86 3.25 -11.25
C ARG A 284 -11.18 2.89 -10.56
N SER A 285 -12.29 3.46 -11.04
CA SER A 285 -13.61 3.19 -10.48
C SER A 285 -13.99 1.71 -10.62
N GLU A 286 -13.68 1.10 -11.75
CA GLU A 286 -13.91 -0.34 -12.01
C GLU A 286 -13.10 -1.22 -11.05
N LEU A 287 -11.84 -0.87 -10.79
CA LEU A 287 -10.99 -1.59 -9.83
C LEU A 287 -11.57 -1.54 -8.41
N ILE A 288 -12.02 -0.37 -7.94
CA ILE A 288 -12.64 -0.22 -6.62
C ILE A 288 -13.95 -1.02 -6.57
N ARG A 289 -14.84 -0.83 -7.55
CA ARG A 289 -16.16 -1.47 -7.61
C ARG A 289 -16.09 -2.99 -7.70
N SER A 290 -15.01 -3.55 -8.24
CA SER A 290 -14.81 -5.00 -8.34
C SER A 290 -14.30 -5.63 -7.05
N ASN A 291 -13.84 -4.82 -6.08
CA ASN A 291 -13.18 -5.30 -4.85
C ASN A 291 -13.82 -4.76 -3.56
N CYS A 292 -14.78 -3.82 -3.64
CA CYS A 292 -15.33 -3.11 -2.51
C CYS A 292 -16.35 -3.90 -1.66
N HIS A 293 -16.67 -5.15 -2.01
CA HIS A 293 -17.63 -5.99 -1.27
C HIS A 293 -16.97 -7.14 -0.50
N TYR A 294 -15.63 -7.20 -0.50
CA TYR A 294 -14.87 -8.25 0.16
C TYR A 294 -14.28 -7.77 1.48
N LEU A 295 -14.17 -8.71 2.42
CA LEU A 295 -13.69 -8.49 3.78
C LEU A 295 -12.73 -9.62 4.15
N ARG A 296 -11.70 -9.32 4.94
CA ARG A 296 -10.83 -10.35 5.53
C ARG A 296 -10.06 -9.84 6.73
N GLU A 297 -9.60 -10.77 7.55
CA GLU A 297 -8.55 -10.50 8.53
C GLU A 297 -7.20 -10.29 7.82
N PHE A 298 -6.47 -9.25 8.24
CA PHE A 298 -5.15 -8.91 7.70
C PHE A 298 -4.24 -8.27 8.76
N LEU A 299 -3.27 -7.45 8.35
CA LEU A 299 -2.29 -6.82 9.23
C LEU A 299 -2.91 -6.06 10.42
N PRO A 300 -3.97 -5.23 10.23
CA PRO A 300 -4.59 -4.55 11.37
C PRO A 300 -5.12 -5.51 12.44
N ASP A 301 -5.72 -6.63 12.03
CA ASP A 301 -6.23 -7.65 12.93
C ASP A 301 -5.12 -8.45 13.60
N ALA A 302 -4.07 -8.80 12.84
CA ALA A 302 -2.89 -9.49 13.38
C ALA A 302 -2.25 -8.70 14.53
N LEU A 303 -2.10 -7.37 14.37
CA LEU A 303 -1.51 -6.50 15.39
C LEU A 303 -2.37 -6.33 16.65
N ARG A 304 -3.65 -6.72 16.62
CA ARG A 304 -4.49 -6.74 17.84
C ARG A 304 -4.00 -7.77 18.86
N HIS A 305 -3.29 -8.81 18.39
CA HIS A 305 -2.69 -9.88 19.20
C HIS A 305 -1.32 -9.53 19.76
N SER A 306 -0.89 -8.27 19.63
CA SER A 306 0.39 -7.82 20.23
C SER A 306 0.44 -8.12 21.72
N PRO A 307 1.54 -8.73 22.22
CA PRO A 307 1.80 -8.81 23.65
C PRO A 307 2.12 -7.42 24.23
N THR A 308 2.11 -7.34 25.55
CA THR A 308 2.72 -6.23 26.29
C THR A 308 4.22 -6.41 26.41
N TRP A 309 4.95 -5.32 26.58
CA TRP A 309 6.39 -5.38 26.83
C TRP A 309 6.70 -6.19 28.09
N PRO A 310 7.71 -7.09 28.08
CA PRO A 310 8.22 -7.68 29.30
C PRO A 310 8.72 -6.59 30.26
N ALA A 311 8.48 -6.75 31.56
CA ALA A 311 8.89 -5.77 32.58
C ALA A 311 10.40 -5.46 32.56
N GLU A 312 11.22 -6.39 32.04
CA GLU A 312 12.68 -6.29 31.94
C GLU A 312 13.18 -5.61 30.65
N HIS A 313 12.32 -5.43 29.63
CA HIS A 313 12.70 -4.94 28.28
C HIS A 313 12.42 -3.45 28.09
N GLN A 314 12.51 -2.63 29.15
CA GLN A 314 12.08 -1.24 29.07
C GLN A 314 12.89 -0.36 28.09
N HIS A 315 14.03 -0.81 27.55
CA HIS A 315 14.87 0.01 26.67
C HIS A 315 15.56 -0.80 25.56
N GLU A 316 14.95 -0.91 24.37
CA GLU A 316 15.73 -1.06 23.14
C GLU A 316 16.36 0.30 22.83
N GLU A 317 17.58 0.49 23.33
CA GLU A 317 18.30 1.77 23.39
C GLU A 317 19.33 1.91 22.26
N THR A 318 19.03 1.44 21.05
CA THR A 318 20.03 1.35 19.97
C THR A 318 19.67 2.10 18.68
N ALA A 319 18.99 3.24 18.78
CA ALA A 319 19.14 4.25 17.72
C ALA A 319 20.37 5.11 18.04
N THR A 320 21.40 4.95 17.23
CA THR A 320 22.51 5.89 17.20
C THR A 320 22.04 7.19 16.55
N LEU A 321 22.58 8.34 16.98
CA LEU A 321 22.49 9.58 16.18
C LEU A 321 23.03 9.36 14.76
N GLU A 322 23.96 8.40 14.62
CA GLU A 322 24.42 7.88 13.33
C GLU A 322 23.28 7.16 12.60
N ASN A 323 22.96 7.65 11.40
CA ASN A 323 21.93 7.06 10.55
C ASN A 323 22.39 5.68 10.06
N ASN A 324 21.81 4.63 10.62
CA ASN A 324 22.03 3.26 10.17
C ASN A 324 20.69 2.66 9.72
N SER A 325 20.65 2.11 8.51
CA SER A 325 19.44 1.49 7.97
C SER A 325 19.09 0.18 8.65
N SER A 326 20.01 -0.47 9.36
CA SER A 326 19.84 -1.82 9.94
C SER A 326 19.33 -1.80 11.39
N CYS A 327 19.04 -0.64 11.96
CA CYS A 327 18.44 -0.50 13.29
C CYS A 327 17.33 0.56 13.26
N SER A 328 16.65 0.72 14.41
CA SER A 328 15.64 1.76 14.60
C SER A 328 16.21 3.16 14.41
N ASN A 329 15.38 4.09 13.93
CA ASN A 329 15.76 5.49 13.78
C ASN A 329 15.38 6.32 15.01
N LEU A 330 15.86 7.56 15.05
CA LEU A 330 15.56 8.51 16.13
C LEU A 330 14.06 8.80 16.26
N GLY A 331 13.35 8.89 15.13
CA GLY A 331 11.90 9.12 15.15
C GLY A 331 11.14 8.02 15.88
N TYR A 332 11.48 6.75 15.61
CA TYR A 332 10.90 5.61 16.34
C TYR A 332 11.12 5.75 17.84
N LEU A 333 12.33 6.09 18.31
CA LEU A 333 12.58 6.22 19.74
C LEU A 333 11.77 7.33 20.42
N ILE A 334 11.63 8.49 19.77
CA ILE A 334 10.96 9.66 20.35
C ILE A 334 9.42 9.51 20.32
N PHE A 335 8.89 8.99 19.21
CA PHE A 335 7.45 9.07 18.92
C PHE A 335 6.70 7.73 19.04
N SER A 336 7.38 6.57 19.06
CA SER A 336 6.69 5.26 19.16
C SER A 336 6.05 5.00 20.53
N ARG A 337 6.45 5.75 21.57
CA ARG A 337 5.92 5.58 22.93
C ARG A 337 4.94 6.69 23.27
N VAL A 338 3.69 6.28 23.51
CA VAL A 338 2.63 7.13 24.04
C VAL A 338 2.30 6.62 25.44
N GLU A 339 2.12 7.54 26.39
CA GLU A 339 1.81 7.20 27.77
C GLU A 339 0.51 6.35 27.85
N GLY A 340 0.59 5.26 28.62
CA GLY A 340 -0.50 4.30 28.80
C GLY A 340 -0.67 3.26 27.69
N ASP A 341 0.21 3.19 26.68
CA ASP A 341 0.27 2.07 25.74
C ASP A 341 1.48 1.15 25.97
N GLU A 342 1.23 0.04 26.67
CA GLU A 342 2.23 -0.97 27.02
C GLU A 342 2.43 -2.04 25.93
N ARG A 343 1.74 -1.93 24.78
CA ARG A 343 1.86 -2.92 23.70
C ARG A 343 3.22 -2.85 23.03
N MET A 344 3.78 -4.03 22.72
CA MET A 344 5.03 -4.18 21.98
C MET A 344 4.89 -3.70 20.54
N TYR A 345 3.90 -4.21 19.83
CA TYR A 345 3.55 -3.83 18.46
C TYR A 345 2.31 -2.94 18.47
N LYS A 346 2.37 -1.85 17.71
CA LYS A 346 1.35 -0.80 17.75
C LYS A 346 0.18 -1.18 16.85
N SER A 347 -1.04 -1.17 17.38
CA SER A 347 -2.23 -1.54 16.59
C SER A 347 -2.46 -0.57 15.43
N ILE A 348 -3.00 -1.07 14.34
CA ILE A 348 -3.53 -0.26 13.24
C ILE A 348 -5.04 -0.19 13.43
N ALA A 349 -5.57 1.02 13.46
CA ALA A 349 -7.01 1.26 13.38
C ALA A 349 -7.29 1.95 12.05
N THR A 350 -8.06 1.28 11.21
CA THR A 350 -8.50 1.73 9.88
C THR A 350 -9.38 2.97 9.94
N THR A 351 -10.00 3.25 11.09
CA THR A 351 -10.75 4.50 11.39
C THR A 351 -9.93 5.53 12.18
N GLY A 352 -8.62 5.33 12.31
CA GLY A 352 -7.75 6.18 13.10
C GLY A 352 -7.44 5.63 14.48
N GLY A 353 -6.16 5.66 14.83
CA GLY A 353 -5.64 5.32 16.14
C GLY A 353 -4.60 6.34 16.58
N ARG A 354 -4.11 6.18 17.82
CA ARG A 354 -3.11 7.08 18.43
C ARG A 354 -1.85 7.29 17.57
N TYR A 355 -1.51 6.30 16.75
CA TYR A 355 -0.33 6.31 15.89
C TYR A 355 -0.61 6.73 14.44
N SER A 356 -1.87 6.94 14.06
CA SER A 356 -2.23 7.20 12.65
C SER A 356 -1.59 8.48 12.13
N GLY A 357 -1.60 9.57 12.88
CA GLY A 357 -0.92 10.81 12.50
C GLY A 357 0.59 10.63 12.34
N LEU A 358 1.23 9.95 13.29
CA LEU A 358 2.68 9.69 13.22
C LEU A 358 3.07 8.83 12.03
N ARG A 359 2.32 7.75 11.77
CA ARG A 359 2.52 6.86 10.62
C ARG A 359 2.26 7.56 9.29
N GLN A 360 1.23 8.41 9.25
CA GLN A 360 0.95 9.27 8.09
C GLN A 360 2.13 10.20 7.79
N LEU A 361 2.91 10.60 8.80
CA LEU A 361 4.11 11.43 8.64
C LEU A 361 5.41 10.60 8.46
N GLY A 362 5.34 9.26 8.45
CA GLY A 362 6.50 8.40 8.16
C GLY A 362 7.64 8.46 9.17
N TYR A 363 7.34 8.71 10.45
CA TYR A 363 8.34 8.99 11.50
C TYR A 363 9.46 7.94 11.65
N VAL A 364 9.27 6.71 11.18
CA VAL A 364 10.25 5.62 11.21
C VAL A 364 11.22 5.60 10.02
N PHE A 365 10.96 6.37 8.97
CA PHE A 365 11.78 6.36 7.76
C PHE A 365 12.92 7.37 7.82
N TRP A 366 12.66 8.53 8.42
CA TRP A 366 13.51 9.71 8.34
C TRP A 366 14.78 9.61 9.19
N ASP A 367 15.88 10.15 8.66
CA ASP A 367 17.15 10.26 9.37
C ASP A 367 17.10 11.28 10.52
N SER A 368 18.04 11.16 11.45
CA SER A 368 18.08 11.95 12.68
C SER A 368 18.08 13.47 12.43
N GLU A 369 18.84 13.95 11.45
CA GLU A 369 18.88 15.37 11.08
C GLU A 369 17.51 15.88 10.60
N ARG A 370 16.78 15.04 9.86
CA ARG A 370 15.46 15.36 9.35
C ARG A 370 14.43 15.37 10.48
N ILE A 371 14.46 14.36 11.35
CA ILE A 371 13.60 14.27 12.55
C ILE A 371 13.79 15.49 13.47
N LEU A 372 15.03 15.94 13.67
CA LEU A 372 15.35 17.08 14.55
C LEU A 372 15.11 18.45 13.91
N SER A 373 14.74 18.51 12.63
CA SER A 373 14.40 19.79 12.00
C SER A 373 13.11 20.35 12.62
N PRO A 374 13.07 21.64 13.04
CA PRO A 374 11.92 22.19 13.76
C PRO A 374 10.57 21.94 13.05
N GLY A 375 10.53 22.18 11.74
CA GLY A 375 9.29 22.00 10.96
C GLY A 375 8.78 20.57 10.86
N ILE A 376 9.63 19.56 11.07
CA ILE A 376 9.21 18.13 11.10
C ILE A 376 8.96 17.70 12.53
N TYR A 377 9.86 18.05 13.45
CA TYR A 377 9.72 17.73 14.87
C TYR A 377 8.40 18.26 15.42
N ASP A 378 8.10 19.54 15.19
CA ASP A 378 6.88 20.19 15.69
C ASP A 378 5.63 19.49 15.12
N LYS A 379 5.63 19.11 13.84
CA LYS A 379 4.52 18.35 13.24
C LYS A 379 4.32 16.97 13.85
N LEU A 380 5.41 16.25 14.11
CA LEU A 380 5.35 14.94 14.75
C LEU A 380 4.86 15.07 16.20
N GLU A 381 5.30 16.09 16.91
CA GLU A 381 4.87 16.37 18.28
C GLU A 381 3.40 16.79 18.33
N ASP A 382 2.95 17.65 17.42
CA ASP A 382 1.54 18.04 17.26
C ASP A 382 0.65 16.82 17.00
N MET A 383 1.07 15.91 16.10
CA MET A 383 0.34 14.67 15.82
C MET A 383 0.33 13.72 17.02
N LYS A 384 1.42 13.64 17.78
CA LYS A 384 1.50 12.82 19.01
C LYS A 384 0.57 13.34 20.10
N CYS A 385 0.42 14.66 20.20
CA CYS A 385 -0.41 15.33 21.20
C CYS A 385 -1.87 15.53 20.78
N MET A 386 -2.24 15.10 19.57
CA MET A 386 -3.59 15.30 19.02
C MET A 386 -4.65 14.58 19.87
N LEU A 387 -5.78 15.26 20.10
CA LEU A 387 -6.89 14.69 20.85
C LEU A 387 -7.57 13.57 20.06
N TRP A 388 -8.09 12.57 20.76
CA TRP A 388 -8.77 11.42 20.14
C TRP A 388 -9.91 11.83 19.21
N GLN A 389 -10.67 12.88 19.56
CA GLN A 389 -11.77 13.38 18.73
C GLN A 389 -11.29 13.92 17.38
N ASP A 390 -10.14 14.61 17.36
CA ASP A 390 -9.55 15.15 16.15
C ASP A 390 -8.98 14.02 15.29
N ILE A 391 -8.35 13.00 15.91
CA ILE A 391 -7.91 11.79 15.21
C ILE A 391 -9.09 11.09 14.57
N THR A 392 -10.18 10.84 15.30
CA THR A 392 -11.38 10.23 14.73
C THR A 392 -11.94 11.08 13.59
N PHE A 393 -12.04 12.40 13.74
CA PHE A 393 -12.55 13.25 12.67
C PHE A 393 -11.69 13.22 11.39
N LEU A 394 -10.37 13.16 11.54
CA LEU A 394 -9.44 13.08 10.41
C LEU A 394 -9.44 11.71 9.74
N PHE A 395 -9.46 10.64 10.53
CA PHE A 395 -9.16 9.28 10.05
C PHE A 395 -10.38 8.36 9.93
N ASP A 396 -11.50 8.65 10.57
CA ASP A 396 -12.72 7.85 10.51
C ASP A 396 -13.61 8.31 9.35
N PRO A 397 -13.80 7.50 8.29
CA PRO A 397 -14.76 7.81 7.23
C PRO A 397 -16.17 8.03 7.80
N GLY A 398 -16.57 7.29 8.83
CA GLY A 398 -17.89 7.40 9.45
C GLY A 398 -18.15 8.71 10.21
N ALA A 399 -17.12 9.51 10.52
CA ALA A 399 -17.28 10.73 11.32
C ALA A 399 -17.91 11.90 10.56
N GLN A 400 -17.86 11.89 9.22
CA GLN A 400 -18.46 12.93 8.38
C GLN A 400 -19.87 12.50 7.93
N LYS A 401 -20.64 13.34 7.21
CA LYS A 401 -21.88 12.89 6.55
C LYS A 401 -21.57 12.23 5.21
N GLY A 402 -22.00 10.98 5.02
CA GLY A 402 -21.80 10.24 3.76
C GLY A 402 -22.92 10.48 2.75
N ALA A 403 -22.74 9.99 1.53
CA ALA A 403 -23.75 10.08 0.45
C ALA A 403 -25.15 9.63 0.90
N GLY A 404 -25.29 8.45 1.52
CA GLY A 404 -26.58 7.95 1.98
C GLY A 404 -27.32 8.87 2.96
N GLU A 405 -26.61 9.61 3.81
CA GLU A 405 -27.23 10.60 4.72
C GLU A 405 -27.52 11.93 4.02
N ARG A 406 -26.74 12.28 2.98
CA ARG A 406 -26.95 13.49 2.18
C ARG A 406 -28.09 13.37 1.17
N LEU A 407 -28.42 12.15 0.77
CA LEU A 407 -29.44 11.83 -0.22
C LEU A 407 -30.81 11.50 0.38
N GLU A 408 -30.96 11.59 1.70
CA GLU A 408 -32.25 11.36 2.37
C GLU A 408 -33.33 12.32 1.83
N GLY A 409 -34.43 11.76 1.32
CA GLY A 409 -35.53 12.51 0.69
C GLY A 409 -35.29 12.93 -0.77
N VAL A 410 -34.15 12.60 -1.38
CA VAL A 410 -33.89 12.86 -2.82
C VAL A 410 -34.62 11.83 -3.67
N ARG A 411 -35.26 12.29 -4.75
CA ARG A 411 -36.00 11.46 -5.71
C ARG A 411 -35.49 11.66 -7.12
N ILE A 412 -35.35 10.56 -7.86
CA ILE A 412 -34.93 10.55 -9.26
C ILE A 412 -35.83 9.60 -10.07
N GLN A 413 -35.83 9.72 -11.40
CA GLN A 413 -36.52 8.75 -12.25
C GLN A 413 -35.85 7.37 -12.18
N ARG A 414 -36.63 6.30 -12.34
CA ARG A 414 -36.12 4.92 -12.34
C ARG A 414 -35.00 4.68 -13.35
N VAL A 415 -35.09 5.24 -14.55
CA VAL A 415 -34.03 5.12 -15.57
C VAL A 415 -32.70 5.71 -15.09
N HIS A 416 -32.74 6.80 -14.34
CA HIS A 416 -31.56 7.38 -13.72
C HIS A 416 -31.00 6.51 -12.59
N MET A 417 -31.86 5.86 -11.80
CA MET A 417 -31.42 4.87 -10.81
C MET A 417 -30.69 3.68 -11.47
N ASP A 418 -31.25 3.12 -12.55
CA ASP A 418 -30.63 2.02 -13.29
C ASP A 418 -29.24 2.43 -13.86
N ASN A 419 -29.11 3.68 -14.33
CA ASN A 419 -27.82 4.22 -14.76
C ASN A 419 -26.83 4.35 -13.58
N LEU A 420 -27.27 4.83 -12.42
CA LEU A 420 -26.41 4.92 -11.23
C LEU A 420 -25.92 3.53 -10.80
N GLU A 421 -26.80 2.54 -10.73
CA GLU A 421 -26.42 1.17 -10.39
C GLU A 421 -25.42 0.57 -11.40
N ARG A 422 -25.59 0.86 -12.69
CA ARG A 422 -24.64 0.44 -13.73
C ARG A 422 -23.28 1.15 -13.60
N ASP A 423 -23.27 2.44 -13.31
CA ASP A 423 -22.06 3.28 -13.41
C ASP A 423 -21.28 3.33 -12.08
N PHE A 424 -21.94 3.05 -10.95
CA PHE A 424 -21.35 3.15 -9.62
C PHE A 424 -21.54 1.90 -8.75
N GLY A 425 -22.49 1.01 -9.08
CA GLY A 425 -22.76 -0.19 -8.29
C GLY A 425 -21.60 -1.18 -8.31
N PHE A 426 -21.46 -2.02 -7.29
CA PHE A 426 -20.39 -3.02 -7.25
C PHE A 426 -20.45 -3.96 -8.47
N ILE A 427 -19.30 -4.41 -8.93
CA ILE A 427 -19.17 -5.31 -10.07
C ILE A 427 -18.97 -6.72 -9.53
N SER A 428 -19.98 -7.57 -9.69
CA SER A 428 -19.82 -8.99 -9.42
C SER A 428 -18.93 -9.60 -10.51
N CYS A 429 -17.66 -9.84 -10.22
CA CYS A 429 -16.81 -10.63 -11.08
C CYS A 429 -17.44 -12.02 -11.29
N SER A 430 -17.78 -12.36 -12.53
CA SER A 430 -18.02 -13.76 -12.90
C SER A 430 -16.72 -14.55 -12.69
N PRO A 431 -16.78 -15.81 -12.23
CA PRO A 431 -15.60 -16.61 -11.97
C PRO A 431 -14.71 -16.66 -13.22
N ARG A 432 -13.43 -16.28 -13.08
CA ARG A 432 -12.38 -16.56 -14.07
C ARG A 432 -11.83 -17.95 -13.88
#